data_AF-A0A8T7H6K6-F1
#
_entry.id   AF-A0A8T7H6K6-F1
#
_cell.length_a   1.000
_cell.length_b   1.000
_cell.length_c   1.000
_cell.angle_alpha   90.00
_cell.angle_beta   90.00
_cell.angle_gamma   90.00
#
_symmetry.space_group_name_H-M   'P 1'
#
loop_
_entity.id
_entity.type
_entity.pdbx_description
1 polymer ?
#
loop_
_entity_poly.entity_id
_entity_poly.type
_entity_poly.pdbx_seq_one_letter_code
_entity_poly.pdbx_strand_id
1 'polypeptide(L)'
;MIFSKTPYKNDGGEVNQTLPCILIFLLLAIVPPAAASVVQVTNDSAINSYPFWSPDGRYIVFTSYDDGAAALRVIERDREIREQATAHRSWEFAPFDPWSPDGKTLLFLSAEGDLWRMNPDGTGRVRLTEEGRVIPGLPLAGYGADWSADGKQIVYTSCLFENVALREALTAITAVNVSDLRKDADIWVMDADGGNKTRLTTGGDAWFPLWQPGGHLVAFLSTRSGNQEVWVTDRDGNAEQVTFSGGDVTEYAWSPDGGAIACVVASPPDAWPESSLWVVALNGSGAERLTSGNWDQSPVWSPDGARIAFRSMSRNQTALWVMKSGGGDLEPIISGDYIMHRWSPDSRGLAVSDGDDIYLVVPDSPATPGFEVAGTLATLCARSQAERIVTTKYSPKRTMASPLACTTRL
;
A
#
# COMPACT_ATOMS: atom_id res chain seq x y z
N MET A 1 -26.80 -54.19 -16.77
CA MET A 1 -27.92 -55.10 -17.09
C MET A 1 -28.88 -55.14 -15.91
N ILE A 2 -30.14 -54.79 -16.19
CA ILE A 2 -31.39 -55.36 -15.66
C ILE A 2 -31.65 -55.35 -14.12
N PHE A 3 -32.65 -54.53 -13.78
CA PHE A 3 -33.57 -54.49 -12.63
C PHE A 3 -33.77 -55.75 -11.76
N SER A 4 -34.07 -55.56 -10.48
CA SER A 4 -35.41 -55.93 -9.93
C SER A 4 -35.69 -55.31 -8.54
N LYS A 5 -36.99 -55.11 -8.29
CA LYS A 5 -37.63 -54.39 -7.17
C LYS A 5 -38.06 -55.37 -6.05
N THR A 6 -37.90 -54.91 -4.79
CA THR A 6 -38.82 -55.06 -3.60
C THR A 6 -39.13 -56.45 -3.02
N PRO A 7 -39.67 -56.59 -1.77
CA PRO A 7 -40.08 -55.57 -0.78
C PRO A 7 -39.58 -55.76 0.67
N TYR A 8 -39.82 -54.69 1.42
CA TYR A 8 -39.90 -54.54 2.87
C TYR A 8 -40.60 -55.70 3.61
N LYS A 9 -40.03 -56.15 4.73
CA LYS A 9 -40.70 -56.95 5.76
C LYS A 9 -40.29 -56.41 7.13
N ASN A 10 -41.23 -55.82 7.85
CA ASN A 10 -41.15 -55.55 9.28
C ASN A 10 -41.75 -56.75 10.00
N ASP A 11 -40.98 -57.44 10.83
CA ASP A 11 -41.49 -58.28 11.92
C ASP A 11 -40.46 -58.20 13.06
N GLY A 12 -40.99 -58.05 14.28
CA GLY A 12 -40.28 -57.43 15.39
C GLY A 12 -39.46 -58.33 16.29
N GLY A 13 -38.70 -57.64 17.15
CA GLY A 13 -38.40 -58.06 18.51
C GLY A 13 -37.15 -58.90 18.69
N GLU A 14 -36.05 -58.26 19.11
CA GLU A 14 -35.28 -58.72 20.26
C GLU A 14 -34.45 -57.55 20.82
N VAL A 15 -34.80 -57.13 22.04
CA VAL A 15 -34.04 -56.17 22.83
C VAL A 15 -32.91 -56.93 23.51
N ASN A 16 -31.68 -56.78 23.03
CA ASN A 16 -30.49 -57.19 23.77
C ASN A 16 -29.75 -55.95 24.28
N GLN A 17 -29.85 -55.75 25.58
CA GLN A 17 -29.03 -54.80 26.32
C GLN A 17 -27.65 -55.41 26.56
N THR A 18 -26.62 -54.88 25.90
CA THR A 18 -25.22 -55.01 26.35
C THR A 18 -24.44 -53.76 25.91
N LEU A 19 -24.26 -52.87 26.88
CA LEU A 19 -23.25 -51.81 27.11
C LEU A 19 -22.70 -50.91 25.97
N PRO A 20 -22.40 -49.63 26.27
CA PRO A 20 -22.16 -48.57 25.31
C PRO A 20 -20.67 -48.48 24.93
N CYS A 21 -20.36 -48.56 23.63
CA CYS A 21 -19.07 -48.12 23.11
C CYS A 21 -19.23 -46.71 22.54
N ILE A 22 -18.93 -45.74 23.41
CA ILE A 22 -18.32 -44.44 23.15
C ILE A 22 -18.14 -44.12 21.66
N LEU A 23 -19.12 -43.45 21.08
CA LEU A 23 -18.93 -42.67 19.86
C LEU A 23 -18.67 -41.23 20.30
N ILE A 24 -17.41 -40.93 20.63
CA ILE A 24 -16.93 -39.54 20.67
C ILE A 24 -17.01 -39.07 19.23
N PHE A 25 -18.12 -38.40 18.86
CA PHE A 25 -18.10 -37.50 17.72
C PHE A 25 -17.14 -36.38 18.10
N LEU A 26 -15.92 -36.47 17.56
CA LEU A 26 -14.97 -35.38 17.46
C LEU A 26 -15.65 -34.33 16.57
N LEU A 27 -16.49 -33.48 17.19
CA LEU A 27 -16.79 -32.16 16.68
C LEU A 27 -15.45 -31.43 16.68
N LEU A 28 -14.68 -31.61 15.61
CA LEU A 28 -13.78 -30.56 15.15
C LEU A 28 -14.69 -29.36 14.92
N ALA A 29 -14.82 -28.53 15.96
CA ALA A 29 -15.17 -27.15 15.74
C ALA A 29 -14.10 -26.64 14.78
N ILE A 30 -14.47 -26.51 13.51
CA ILE A 30 -13.77 -25.64 12.59
C ILE A 30 -13.97 -24.27 13.24
N VAL A 31 -13.04 -23.88 14.10
CA VAL A 31 -12.92 -22.50 14.53
C VAL A 31 -12.68 -21.77 13.22
N PRO A 32 -13.61 -20.93 12.75
CA PRO A 32 -13.33 -20.13 11.57
C PRO A 32 -12.02 -19.39 11.82
N PRO A 33 -11.13 -19.27 10.81
CA PRO A 33 -9.91 -18.51 10.97
C PRO A 33 -10.27 -17.17 11.62
N ALA A 34 -9.48 -16.80 12.62
CA ALA A 34 -9.67 -15.58 13.37
C ALA A 34 -9.84 -14.43 12.37
N ALA A 35 -11.05 -13.84 12.31
CA ALA A 35 -11.29 -12.73 11.40
C ALA A 35 -10.46 -11.54 11.88
N ALA A 36 -9.73 -10.90 10.95
CA ALA A 36 -8.92 -9.74 11.26
C ALA A 36 -9.73 -8.69 12.01
N SER A 37 -9.11 -8.07 13.02
CA SER A 37 -9.73 -6.92 13.67
C SER A 37 -9.51 -5.68 12.81
N VAL A 38 -10.58 -4.94 12.55
CA VAL A 38 -10.59 -3.76 11.69
C VAL A 38 -11.17 -2.59 12.46
N VAL A 39 -10.41 -1.51 12.55
CA VAL A 39 -10.82 -0.27 13.20
C VAL A 39 -10.71 0.86 12.19
N GLN A 40 -11.85 1.50 11.90
CA GLN A 40 -11.87 2.72 11.10
C GLN A 40 -11.30 3.88 11.92
N VAL A 41 -10.32 4.59 11.35
CA VAL A 41 -9.55 5.64 12.03
C VAL A 41 -10.02 7.03 11.61
N THR A 42 -10.31 7.22 10.33
CA THR A 42 -10.94 8.42 9.80
C THR A 42 -12.37 8.11 9.41
N ASN A 43 -13.26 9.07 9.61
CA ASN A 43 -14.66 9.01 9.20
C ASN A 43 -15.14 10.45 9.02
N ASP A 44 -14.55 11.11 8.03
CA ASP A 44 -14.90 12.47 7.64
C ASP A 44 -15.27 12.50 6.15
N SER A 45 -15.62 13.68 5.62
CA SER A 45 -16.01 13.81 4.21
C SER A 45 -14.82 13.94 3.27
N ALA A 46 -13.59 13.87 3.78
CA ALA A 46 -12.36 14.00 3.01
C ALA A 46 -11.89 12.64 2.52
N ILE A 47 -11.21 12.61 1.38
CA ILE A 47 -10.54 11.40 0.90
C ILE A 47 -9.20 11.27 1.61
N ASN A 48 -9.00 10.18 2.35
CA ASN A 48 -7.82 9.94 3.17
C ASN A 48 -7.00 8.76 2.61
N SER A 49 -5.75 9.03 2.25
CA SER A 49 -4.88 8.12 1.49
C SER A 49 -3.43 8.17 1.97
N TYR A 50 -2.61 7.20 1.54
CA TYR A 50 -1.19 7.10 1.87
C TYR A 50 -0.88 7.17 3.39
N PRO A 51 -1.42 6.23 4.20
CA PRO A 51 -1.12 6.19 5.63
C PRO A 51 0.30 5.68 5.89
N PHE A 52 1.08 6.40 6.71
CA PHE A 52 2.41 5.98 7.17
C PHE A 52 2.53 6.12 8.68
N TRP A 53 3.01 5.06 9.32
CA TRP A 53 3.31 5.05 10.76
C TRP A 53 4.54 5.89 11.07
N SER A 54 4.52 6.62 12.17
CA SER A 54 5.76 7.15 12.76
C SER A 54 6.66 5.99 13.20
N PRO A 55 7.99 6.17 13.24
CA PRO A 55 8.92 5.10 13.61
C PRO A 55 8.67 4.50 15.01
N ASP A 56 8.13 5.29 15.94
CA ASP A 56 7.75 4.85 17.29
C ASP A 56 6.36 4.19 17.37
N GLY A 57 5.61 4.15 16.26
CA GLY A 57 4.28 3.57 16.15
C GLY A 57 3.18 4.36 16.85
N ARG A 58 3.47 5.59 17.30
CA ARG A 58 2.51 6.43 18.04
C ARG A 58 1.59 7.24 17.15
N TYR A 59 2.06 7.64 15.98
CA TYR A 59 1.33 8.50 15.06
C TYR A 59 1.16 7.83 13.69
N ILE A 60 0.14 8.27 12.97
CA ILE A 60 -0.03 7.98 11.55
C ILE A 60 -0.15 9.32 10.85
N VAL A 61 0.65 9.51 9.81
CA VAL A 61 0.46 10.60 8.86
C VAL A 61 -0.24 10.08 7.62
N PHE A 62 -1.11 10.87 7.03
CA PHE A 62 -1.81 10.53 5.79
C PHE A 62 -2.09 11.80 4.98
N THR A 63 -2.33 11.61 3.68
CA THR A 63 -2.78 12.67 2.78
C THR A 63 -4.31 12.73 2.82
N SER A 64 -4.86 13.87 3.22
CA SER A 64 -6.29 14.13 3.30
C SER A 64 -6.69 15.13 2.22
N TYR A 65 -7.72 14.83 1.44
CA TYR A 65 -8.21 15.67 0.36
C TYR A 65 -9.63 16.15 0.63
N ASP A 66 -9.78 17.45 0.89
CA ASP A 66 -11.05 18.15 1.12
C ASP A 66 -11.18 19.37 0.20
N ASP A 67 -12.40 19.64 -0.31
CA ASP A 67 -12.73 20.86 -1.04
C ASP A 67 -11.75 21.30 -2.15
N GLY A 68 -11.10 20.34 -2.83
CA GLY A 68 -10.14 20.66 -3.91
C GLY A 68 -8.72 20.96 -3.44
N ALA A 69 -8.35 20.66 -2.20
CA ALA A 69 -6.99 20.74 -1.68
C ALA A 69 -6.59 19.41 -1.01
N ALA A 70 -5.34 18.99 -1.21
CA ALA A 70 -4.74 17.88 -0.46
C ALA A 70 -3.86 18.46 0.66
N ALA A 71 -3.87 17.91 1.87
CA ALA A 71 -2.97 18.31 2.96
C ALA A 71 -2.50 17.09 3.75
N LEU A 72 -1.30 17.18 4.34
CA LEU A 72 -0.85 16.16 5.29
C LEU A 72 -1.52 16.37 6.66
N ARG A 73 -2.05 15.27 7.21
CA ARG A 73 -2.64 15.22 8.55
C ARG A 73 -1.93 14.15 9.36
N VAL A 74 -1.72 14.43 10.65
CA VAL A 74 -1.10 13.52 11.61
C VAL A 74 -2.12 13.21 12.72
N ILE A 75 -2.27 11.95 13.07
CA ILE A 75 -3.16 11.46 14.12
C ILE A 75 -2.40 10.59 15.11
N GLU A 76 -2.83 10.58 16.38
CA GLU A 76 -2.29 9.72 17.43
C GLU A 76 -3.11 8.41 17.50
N ARG A 77 -2.43 7.26 17.52
CA ARG A 77 -3.02 5.91 17.42
C ARG A 77 -4.09 5.60 18.47
N ASP A 78 -3.90 6.06 19.71
CA ASP A 78 -4.64 5.58 20.89
C ASP A 78 -5.64 6.60 21.47
N ARG A 79 -6.02 7.64 20.71
CA ARG A 79 -6.99 8.65 21.18
C ARG A 79 -8.13 8.86 20.21
N GLU A 80 -9.33 9.10 20.75
CA GLU A 80 -10.43 9.70 20.00
C GLU A 80 -9.91 10.92 19.23
N ILE A 81 -10.26 10.97 17.95
CA ILE A 81 -9.89 11.99 16.96
C ILE A 81 -9.88 13.37 17.61
N ARG A 82 -8.69 13.95 17.84
CA ARG A 82 -8.56 15.38 18.13
C ARG A 82 -8.21 16.10 16.84
N GLU A 83 -9.02 17.09 16.51
CA GLU A 83 -8.93 17.86 15.27
C GLU A 83 -7.54 18.47 15.02
N GLN A 84 -7.07 18.24 13.79
CA GLN A 84 -6.29 19.13 12.92
C GLN A 84 -4.87 19.55 13.35
N ALA A 85 -3.85 18.97 12.71
CA ALA A 85 -2.46 19.43 12.80
C ALA A 85 -2.08 20.55 11.80
N THR A 86 -2.85 20.78 10.73
CA THR A 86 -2.48 21.74 9.67
C THR A 86 -3.57 22.77 9.39
N ALA A 87 -3.21 24.06 9.53
CA ALA A 87 -4.06 25.22 9.26
C ALA A 87 -3.97 25.74 7.80
N HIS A 88 -3.14 25.12 6.95
CA HIS A 88 -2.93 25.55 5.57
C HIS A 88 -3.49 24.54 4.57
N ARG A 89 -4.54 24.95 3.85
CA ARG A 89 -5.11 24.26 2.68
C ARG A 89 -4.23 24.55 1.47
N SER A 90 -3.24 23.71 1.20
CA SER A 90 -2.41 23.78 -0.01
C SER A 90 -2.09 22.37 -0.47
N TRP A 91 -2.19 22.09 -1.78
CA TRP A 91 -1.94 20.78 -2.37
C TRP A 91 -0.59 20.19 -1.93
N GLU A 92 -0.60 19.35 -0.91
CA GLU A 92 0.57 18.69 -0.33
C GLU A 92 0.29 17.20 -0.24
N PHE A 93 1.23 16.38 -0.71
CA PHE A 93 1.04 14.93 -0.78
C PHE A 93 2.37 14.19 -0.52
N ALA A 94 2.28 13.01 0.08
CA ALA A 94 3.42 12.15 0.35
C ALA A 94 3.12 10.71 -0.13
N PRO A 95 3.48 10.36 -1.38
CA PRO A 95 3.29 9.02 -1.92
C PRO A 95 4.39 8.03 -1.47
N PHE A 96 5.32 8.48 -0.63
CA PHE A 96 6.47 7.76 -0.06
C PHE A 96 6.49 7.95 1.46
N ASP A 97 7.33 7.23 2.19
CA ASP A 97 7.43 7.37 3.64
C ASP A 97 7.94 8.77 4.02
N PRO A 98 7.10 9.62 4.64
CA PRO A 98 7.50 10.98 4.93
C PRO A 98 8.38 11.08 6.18
N TRP A 99 8.33 10.10 7.10
CA TRP A 99 8.96 10.25 8.40
C TRP A 99 10.48 10.16 8.32
N SER A 100 11.17 11.11 8.93
CA SER A 100 12.57 10.91 9.27
C SER A 100 12.71 9.71 10.22
N PRO A 101 13.83 8.97 10.21
CA PRO A 101 14.02 7.80 11.07
C PRO A 101 13.88 8.08 12.57
N ASP A 102 14.11 9.33 13.00
CA ASP A 102 13.95 9.77 14.39
C ASP A 102 12.53 10.28 14.73
N GLY A 103 11.61 10.27 13.76
CA GLY A 103 10.20 10.64 13.91
C GLY A 103 9.94 12.14 14.11
N LYS A 104 10.94 13.01 13.87
CA LYS A 104 10.80 14.46 14.15
C LYS A 104 10.50 15.32 12.94
N THR A 105 10.67 14.79 11.75
CA THR A 105 10.53 15.54 10.49
C THR A 105 9.67 14.74 9.52
N LEU A 106 8.84 15.44 8.76
CA LEU A 106 8.08 14.92 7.63
C LEU A 106 8.64 15.48 6.33
N LEU A 107 8.81 14.63 5.33
CA LEU A 107 9.15 14.95 3.94
C LEU A 107 7.88 14.89 3.09
N PHE A 108 7.68 15.85 2.18
CA PHE A 108 6.49 15.89 1.34
C PHE A 108 6.71 16.65 0.05
N LEU A 109 5.81 16.44 -0.91
CA LEU A 109 5.74 17.20 -2.15
C LEU A 109 4.72 18.32 -2.03
N SER A 110 5.12 19.50 -2.47
CA SER A 110 4.25 20.68 -2.62
C SER A 110 3.40 20.61 -3.89
N ALA A 111 2.47 21.56 -4.04
CA ALA A 111 1.59 21.69 -5.20
C ALA A 111 2.39 21.90 -6.49
N GLU A 112 3.53 22.56 -6.34
CA GLU A 112 4.50 22.80 -7.37
C GLU A 112 5.23 21.50 -7.73
N GLY A 113 5.41 20.55 -6.81
CA GLY A 113 6.21 19.35 -7.04
C GLY A 113 7.65 19.48 -6.55
N ASP A 114 7.94 20.52 -5.76
CA ASP A 114 9.18 20.59 -4.99
C ASP A 114 9.07 19.73 -3.72
N LEU A 115 10.22 19.19 -3.28
CA LEU A 115 10.36 18.54 -1.99
C LEU A 115 10.53 19.56 -0.87
N TRP A 116 9.80 19.32 0.21
CA TRP A 116 9.81 20.12 1.42
C TRP A 116 9.91 19.21 2.64
N ARG A 117 10.43 19.77 3.72
CA ARG A 117 10.34 19.15 5.04
C ARG A 117 9.64 20.06 6.04
N MET A 118 9.03 19.46 7.05
CA MET A 118 8.43 20.18 8.18
C MET A 118 8.41 19.33 9.45
N ASN A 119 8.14 19.95 10.59
CA ASN A 119 7.81 19.22 11.81
C ASN A 119 6.39 18.59 11.68
N PRO A 120 6.09 17.49 12.40
CA PRO A 120 4.77 16.87 12.39
C PRO A 120 3.60 17.77 12.85
N ASP A 121 3.90 18.85 13.57
CA ASP A 121 2.94 19.88 13.97
C ASP A 121 2.72 20.97 12.88
N GLY A 122 3.30 20.79 11.69
CA GLY A 122 3.21 21.71 10.55
C GLY A 122 4.17 22.91 10.62
N THR A 123 4.95 23.06 11.70
CA THR A 123 5.93 24.15 11.83
C THR A 123 7.26 23.81 11.16
N GLY A 124 8.20 24.76 11.11
CA GLY A 124 9.56 24.49 10.65
C GLY A 124 9.68 24.10 9.17
N ARG A 125 8.76 24.59 8.32
CA ARG A 125 8.75 24.30 6.89
C ARG A 125 10.04 24.79 6.20
N VAL A 126 10.72 23.90 5.51
CA VAL A 126 11.94 24.20 4.73
C VAL A 126 11.79 23.57 3.34
N ARG A 127 11.99 24.39 2.31
CA ARG A 127 12.07 23.93 0.92
C ARG A 127 13.42 23.29 0.66
N LEU A 128 13.44 22.10 0.05
CA LEU A 128 14.66 21.34 -0.20
C LEU A 128 15.09 21.39 -1.65
N THR A 129 14.14 21.40 -2.59
CA THR A 129 14.42 21.51 -4.03
C THR A 129 13.85 22.81 -4.59
N GLU A 130 14.55 23.35 -5.59
CA GLU A 130 14.09 24.50 -6.36
C GLU A 130 13.78 24.04 -7.79
N GLU A 131 12.83 24.69 -8.45
CA GLU A 131 12.47 24.46 -9.86
C GLU A 131 11.75 23.14 -10.19
N GLY A 132 11.27 22.36 -9.21
CA GLY A 132 10.39 21.21 -9.44
C GLY A 132 8.96 21.69 -9.67
N ARG A 133 8.57 21.94 -10.93
CA ARG A 133 7.21 22.36 -11.30
C ARG A 133 6.51 21.35 -12.20
N VAL A 134 5.90 20.34 -11.59
CA VAL A 134 4.96 19.44 -12.26
C VAL A 134 3.61 20.16 -12.39
N ILE A 135 3.02 20.11 -13.58
CA ILE A 135 1.66 20.61 -13.78
C ILE A 135 0.69 19.64 -13.07
N PRO A 136 -0.20 20.12 -12.20
CA PRO A 136 -1.30 19.31 -11.69
C PRO A 136 -2.08 18.67 -12.85
N GLY A 137 -2.12 17.34 -12.91
CA GLY A 137 -2.86 16.58 -13.93
C GLY A 137 -2.01 15.77 -14.92
N LEU A 138 -0.68 15.91 -14.94
CA LEU A 138 0.19 14.91 -15.56
C LEU A 138 0.46 13.78 -14.55
N PRO A 139 0.40 12.49 -14.94
CA PRO A 139 0.60 11.39 -14.01
C PRO A 139 1.98 11.48 -13.38
N LEU A 140 2.01 11.64 -12.05
CA LEU A 140 3.19 11.68 -11.18
C LEU A 140 3.88 10.32 -11.01
N ALA A 141 3.65 9.38 -11.92
CA ALA A 141 4.23 8.05 -11.86
C ALA A 141 5.77 8.16 -11.93
N GLY A 142 6.45 7.84 -10.84
CA GLY A 142 7.92 7.79 -10.75
C GLY A 142 8.58 8.76 -9.76
N TYR A 143 7.87 9.76 -9.24
CA TYR A 143 8.44 10.60 -8.18
C TYR A 143 8.46 9.84 -6.85
N GLY A 144 9.66 9.62 -6.33
CA GLY A 144 9.88 9.03 -5.02
C GLY A 144 10.97 9.82 -4.30
N ALA A 145 10.90 9.83 -2.98
CA ALA A 145 11.97 10.27 -2.12
C ALA A 145 12.03 9.38 -0.89
N ASP A 146 13.21 9.24 -0.31
CA ASP A 146 13.42 8.39 0.86
C ASP A 146 14.55 8.91 1.74
N TRP A 147 14.44 8.66 3.04
CA TRP A 147 15.43 9.05 4.04
C TRP A 147 16.52 8.00 4.16
N SER A 148 17.78 8.43 4.28
CA SER A 148 18.83 7.52 4.73
C SER A 148 18.52 7.03 6.15
N ALA A 149 18.95 5.82 6.51
CA ALA A 149 18.65 5.22 7.81
C ALA A 149 19.13 6.06 9.01
N ASP A 150 20.16 6.90 8.82
CA ASP A 150 20.68 7.82 9.83
C ASP A 150 20.01 9.21 9.82
N GLY A 151 19.07 9.44 8.90
CA GLY A 151 18.30 10.67 8.74
C GLY A 151 19.09 11.86 8.21
N LYS A 152 20.34 11.66 7.75
CA LYS A 152 21.20 12.76 7.30
C LYS A 152 21.06 13.10 5.82
N GLN A 153 20.51 12.19 5.02
CA GLN A 153 20.39 12.36 3.58
C GLN A 153 19.01 11.98 3.09
N ILE A 154 18.67 12.54 1.94
CA ILE A 154 17.44 12.26 1.21
C ILE A 154 17.84 11.89 -0.21
N VAL A 155 17.35 10.75 -0.67
CA VAL A 155 17.41 10.37 -2.09
C VAL A 155 16.09 10.75 -2.75
N TYR A 156 16.11 11.19 -4.01
CA TYR A 156 14.91 11.61 -4.72
C TYR A 156 15.04 11.51 -6.25
N THR A 157 13.91 11.39 -6.93
CA THR A 157 13.82 11.47 -8.40
C THR A 157 13.82 12.92 -8.86
N SER A 158 14.62 13.27 -9.87
CA SER A 158 14.57 14.58 -10.53
C SER A 158 13.36 14.72 -11.46
N CYS A 159 13.08 15.96 -11.86
CA CYS A 159 11.94 16.22 -12.74
C CYS A 159 12.18 15.73 -14.18
N LEU A 160 11.15 15.11 -14.77
CA LEU A 160 11.14 14.61 -16.15
C LEU A 160 11.09 15.72 -17.23
N PHE A 161 10.89 16.99 -16.86
CA PHE A 161 10.67 18.07 -17.82
C PHE A 161 11.51 19.32 -17.56
N GLU A 162 11.81 20.06 -18.62
CA GLU A 162 12.35 21.41 -18.57
C GLU A 162 11.27 22.41 -18.12
N ASN A 163 11.15 22.55 -16.81
CA ASN A 163 10.04 23.27 -16.18
C ASN A 163 9.98 24.76 -16.52
N VAL A 164 11.11 25.42 -16.83
CA VAL A 164 11.13 26.84 -17.22
C VAL A 164 10.42 27.04 -18.55
N ALA A 165 10.77 26.25 -19.57
CA ALA A 165 10.18 26.35 -20.90
C ALA A 165 8.70 25.91 -20.91
N LEU A 166 8.37 24.85 -20.15
CA LEU A 166 6.98 24.42 -19.96
C LEU A 166 6.13 25.55 -19.35
N ARG A 167 6.65 26.22 -18.31
CA ARG A 167 5.96 27.34 -17.64
C ARG A 167 5.75 28.53 -18.57
N GLU A 168 6.77 28.91 -19.32
CA GLU A 168 6.67 30.02 -20.27
C GLU A 168 5.58 29.74 -21.32
N ALA A 169 5.54 28.51 -21.84
CA ALA A 169 4.52 28.12 -22.79
C ALA A 169 3.10 28.13 -22.18
N LEU A 170 2.91 27.58 -20.98
CA LEU A 170 1.61 27.59 -20.29
C LEU A 170 1.13 29.01 -19.95
N THR A 171 2.04 29.85 -19.47
CA THR A 171 1.74 31.26 -19.14
C THR A 171 1.34 32.04 -20.39
N ALA A 172 1.98 31.74 -21.52
CA ALA A 172 1.67 32.34 -22.81
C ALA A 172 0.44 31.72 -23.50
N ILE A 173 -0.16 30.66 -22.94
CA ILE A 173 -1.23 29.85 -23.56
C ILE A 173 -0.83 29.41 -24.98
N THR A 174 0.42 28.97 -25.13
CA THR A 174 0.94 28.45 -26.40
C THR A 174 0.93 26.93 -26.41
N ALA A 175 0.74 26.36 -27.60
CA ALA A 175 0.95 24.93 -27.79
C ALA A 175 2.44 24.63 -27.57
N VAL A 176 2.73 23.61 -26.78
CA VAL A 176 4.09 23.13 -26.51
C VAL A 176 4.22 21.67 -26.89
N ASN A 177 5.33 21.31 -27.51
CA ASN A 177 5.64 19.91 -27.73
C ASN A 177 6.28 19.33 -26.47
N VAL A 178 5.52 18.50 -25.75
CA VAL A 178 5.95 17.95 -24.45
C VAL A 178 7.14 17.00 -24.59
N SER A 179 7.33 16.39 -25.77
CA SER A 179 8.49 15.53 -26.02
C SER A 179 9.80 16.32 -26.03
N ASP A 180 9.77 17.54 -26.57
CA ASP A 180 10.97 18.36 -26.72
C ASP A 180 11.42 18.97 -25.39
N LEU A 181 10.50 19.01 -24.42
CA LEU A 181 10.77 19.45 -23.05
C LEU A 181 11.13 18.30 -22.12
N ARG A 182 11.02 17.05 -22.57
CA ARG A 182 11.32 15.88 -21.75
C ARG A 182 12.83 15.76 -21.54
N LYS A 183 13.23 15.56 -20.29
CA LYS A 183 14.57 15.19 -19.88
C LYS A 183 14.54 13.79 -19.27
N ASP A 184 15.71 13.17 -19.14
CA ASP A 184 15.81 11.92 -18.39
C ASP A 184 15.53 12.21 -16.91
N ALA A 185 14.70 11.37 -16.28
CA ALA A 185 14.62 11.34 -14.82
C ALA A 185 15.88 10.68 -14.25
N ASP A 186 16.45 11.28 -13.22
CA ASP A 186 17.63 10.77 -12.54
C ASP A 186 17.39 10.67 -11.05
N ILE A 187 18.17 9.81 -10.41
CA ILE A 187 18.24 9.74 -8.96
C ILE A 187 19.30 10.72 -8.46
N TRP A 188 18.91 11.52 -7.50
CA TRP A 188 19.75 12.50 -6.82
C TRP A 188 19.76 12.22 -5.32
N VAL A 189 20.85 12.60 -4.68
CA VAL A 189 20.99 12.62 -3.22
C VAL A 189 21.28 14.03 -2.76
N MET A 190 20.75 14.40 -1.60
CA MET A 190 21.06 15.65 -0.92
C MET A 190 21.18 15.42 0.58
N ASP A 191 21.78 16.37 1.28
CA ASP A 191 21.71 16.39 2.74
C ASP A 191 20.29 16.74 3.20
N ALA A 192 19.95 16.33 4.42
CA ALA A 192 18.62 16.51 5.01
C ALA A 192 18.17 17.98 5.09
N ASP A 193 19.10 18.94 5.01
CA ASP A 193 18.83 20.38 4.97
C ASP A 193 18.65 20.95 3.56
N GLY A 194 18.81 20.12 2.52
CA GLY A 194 18.72 20.48 1.10
C GLY A 194 20.07 20.85 0.47
N GLY A 195 21.16 20.83 1.22
CA GLY A 195 22.51 21.07 0.72
C GLY A 195 23.10 19.89 -0.07
N ASN A 196 24.29 20.10 -0.66
CA ASN A 196 25.14 19.05 -1.24
C ASN A 196 24.45 18.10 -2.25
N LYS A 197 23.56 18.65 -3.08
CA LYS A 197 22.85 17.90 -4.13
C LYS A 197 23.83 17.27 -5.13
N THR A 198 23.77 15.96 -5.27
CA THR A 198 24.61 15.18 -6.18
C THR A 198 23.76 14.21 -6.98
N ARG A 199 24.01 14.11 -8.28
CA ARG A 199 23.36 13.15 -9.18
C ARG A 199 24.02 11.78 -9.04
N LEU A 200 23.23 10.73 -8.87
CA LEU A 200 23.70 9.34 -8.74
C LEU A 200 23.59 8.56 -10.04
N THR A 201 22.56 8.80 -10.87
CA THR A 201 22.34 8.02 -12.09
C THR A 201 22.52 8.86 -13.34
N THR A 202 22.93 8.22 -14.44
CA THR A 202 22.91 8.78 -15.79
C THR A 202 22.53 7.68 -16.80
N GLY A 203 22.23 8.05 -18.06
CA GLY A 203 22.11 7.09 -19.16
C GLY A 203 20.72 6.46 -19.32
N GLY A 204 19.67 7.20 -19.02
CA GLY A 204 18.28 6.78 -19.13
C GLY A 204 17.49 7.03 -17.86
N ASP A 205 16.17 7.02 -17.97
CA ASP A 205 15.27 7.33 -16.88
C ASP A 205 15.47 6.39 -15.68
N ALA A 206 15.47 6.98 -14.48
CA ALA A 206 15.52 6.31 -13.20
C ALA A 206 14.49 6.94 -12.26
N TRP A 207 13.74 6.10 -11.53
CA TRP A 207 12.63 6.58 -10.70
C TRP A 207 12.33 5.66 -9.51
N PHE A 208 11.48 6.14 -8.60
CA PHE A 208 11.16 5.51 -7.30
C PHE A 208 12.40 5.04 -6.53
N PRO A 209 13.31 5.94 -6.11
CA PRO A 209 14.48 5.53 -5.35
C PRO A 209 14.12 5.15 -3.90
N LEU A 210 14.75 4.11 -3.38
CA LEU A 210 14.66 3.69 -1.98
C LEU A 210 16.06 3.37 -1.43
N TRP A 211 16.38 3.90 -0.25
CA TRP A 211 17.59 3.54 0.47
C TRP A 211 17.52 2.10 0.94
N GLN A 212 18.65 1.39 0.85
CA GLN A 212 18.81 0.10 1.49
C GLN A 212 18.74 0.27 3.02
N PRO A 213 17.86 -0.48 3.73
CA PRO A 213 17.81 -0.46 5.19
C PRO A 213 19.17 -0.76 5.82
N GLY A 214 19.67 0.16 6.66
CA GLY A 214 20.96 0.03 7.34
C GLY A 214 22.21 0.04 6.43
N GLY A 215 22.03 0.23 5.12
CA GLY A 215 23.09 0.16 4.11
C GLY A 215 23.46 1.53 3.52
N HIS A 216 24.17 1.48 2.39
CA HIS A 216 24.63 2.66 1.64
C HIS A 216 24.20 2.63 0.17
N LEU A 217 23.43 1.62 -0.23
CA LEU A 217 22.93 1.46 -1.58
C LEU A 217 21.58 2.16 -1.73
N VAL A 218 21.28 2.55 -2.97
CA VAL A 218 19.99 3.05 -3.41
C VAL A 218 19.48 2.12 -4.50
N ALA A 219 18.30 1.54 -4.30
CA ALA A 219 17.58 0.87 -5.38
C ALA A 219 16.69 1.87 -6.13
N PHE A 220 16.42 1.60 -7.41
CA PHE A 220 15.53 2.38 -8.26
C PHE A 220 15.05 1.54 -9.45
N LEU A 221 13.99 2.00 -10.13
CA LEU A 221 13.52 1.40 -11.37
C LEU A 221 14.12 2.11 -12.58
N SER A 222 14.47 1.35 -13.62
CA SER A 222 14.96 1.90 -14.89
C SER A 222 14.68 0.96 -16.06
N THR A 223 14.43 1.54 -17.24
CA THR A 223 14.25 0.82 -18.51
C THR A 223 15.52 0.74 -19.35
N ARG A 224 16.68 1.08 -18.80
CA ARG A 224 17.95 1.16 -19.54
C ARG A 224 18.42 -0.16 -20.18
N SER A 225 17.88 -1.30 -19.73
CA SER A 225 18.10 -2.64 -20.32
C SER A 225 17.03 -3.07 -21.32
N GLY A 226 16.04 -2.23 -21.64
CA GLY A 226 14.89 -2.53 -22.49
C GLY A 226 13.60 -2.72 -21.70
N ASN A 227 13.61 -3.62 -20.72
CA ASN A 227 12.51 -3.78 -19.76
C ASN A 227 12.71 -2.89 -18.53
N GLN A 228 11.62 -2.55 -17.85
CA GLN A 228 11.66 -1.90 -16.54
C GLN A 228 12.15 -2.91 -15.49
N GLU A 229 13.30 -2.64 -14.89
CA GLU A 229 13.95 -3.54 -13.95
C GLU A 229 14.41 -2.77 -12.70
N VAL A 230 14.73 -3.49 -11.63
CA VAL A 230 15.33 -2.93 -10.42
C VAL A 230 16.84 -2.85 -10.62
N TRP A 231 17.37 -1.66 -10.36
CA TRP A 231 18.78 -1.34 -10.37
C TRP A 231 19.20 -0.85 -9.00
N VAL A 232 20.47 -1.05 -8.65
CA VAL A 232 21.07 -0.55 -7.42
C VAL A 232 22.31 0.26 -7.75
N THR A 233 22.55 1.31 -6.98
CA THR A 233 23.78 2.09 -7.08
C THR A 233 24.26 2.52 -5.70
N ASP A 234 25.55 2.73 -5.58
CA ASP A 234 26.16 3.39 -4.43
C ASP A 234 26.27 4.91 -4.69
N ARG A 235 27.10 5.60 -3.89
CA ARG A 235 27.35 7.04 -4.07
C ARG A 235 28.24 7.37 -5.27
N ASP A 236 28.98 6.40 -5.80
CA ASP A 236 29.89 6.61 -6.93
C ASP A 236 29.13 6.59 -8.26
N GLY A 237 27.85 6.23 -8.24
CA GLY A 237 26.94 6.27 -9.39
C GLY A 237 27.10 5.08 -10.33
N ASN A 238 27.84 4.05 -9.91
CA ASN A 238 27.92 2.79 -10.63
C ASN A 238 26.63 2.01 -10.37
N ALA A 239 25.76 1.94 -11.39
CA ALA A 239 24.48 1.27 -11.29
C ALA A 239 24.56 -0.16 -11.84
N GLU A 240 24.09 -1.12 -11.06
CA GLU A 240 24.02 -2.54 -11.41
C GLU A 240 22.57 -3.01 -11.44
N GLN A 241 22.26 -3.89 -12.39
CA GLN A 241 20.93 -4.48 -12.53
C GLN A 241 20.77 -5.65 -11.55
N VAL A 242 19.69 -5.65 -10.76
CA VAL A 242 19.41 -6.71 -9.78
C VAL A 242 18.40 -7.73 -10.33
N THR A 243 17.39 -7.28 -11.06
CA THR A 243 16.34 -8.15 -11.61
C THR A 243 16.51 -8.37 -13.10
N PHE A 244 16.19 -9.58 -13.56
CA PHE A 244 16.19 -9.99 -14.96
C PHE A 244 14.87 -10.70 -15.25
N SER A 245 13.77 -9.96 -15.17
CA SER A 245 12.43 -10.51 -15.02
C SER A 245 11.84 -11.06 -16.33
N GLY A 246 12.34 -10.59 -17.49
CA GLY A 246 11.80 -10.92 -18.81
C GLY A 246 10.49 -10.18 -19.14
N GLY A 247 9.79 -9.65 -18.14
CA GLY A 247 8.69 -8.69 -18.25
C GLY A 247 9.08 -7.34 -17.64
N ASP A 248 8.13 -6.60 -17.08
CA ASP A 248 8.40 -5.31 -16.42
C ASP A 248 8.22 -5.41 -14.90
N VAL A 249 9.22 -5.00 -14.13
CA VAL A 249 9.08 -4.80 -12.68
C VAL A 249 8.33 -3.49 -12.43
N THR A 250 7.08 -3.55 -11.98
CA THR A 250 6.23 -2.37 -11.81
C THR A 250 6.38 -1.70 -10.45
N GLU A 251 6.68 -2.48 -9.40
CA GLU A 251 6.80 -2.04 -8.01
C GLU A 251 7.82 -2.91 -7.28
N TYR A 252 8.47 -2.36 -6.25
CA TYR A 252 9.43 -3.12 -5.44
C TYR A 252 9.55 -2.58 -4.01
N ALA A 253 10.08 -3.39 -3.10
CA ALA A 253 10.37 -3.04 -1.72
C ALA A 253 11.59 -3.82 -1.20
N TRP A 254 12.46 -3.14 -0.45
CA TRP A 254 13.54 -3.79 0.29
C TRP A 254 13.01 -4.70 1.39
N SER A 255 13.69 -5.83 1.62
CA SER A 255 13.56 -6.56 2.88
C SER A 255 14.11 -5.71 4.03
N PRO A 256 13.61 -5.85 5.27
CA PRO A 256 14.03 -5.00 6.40
C PRO A 256 15.50 -5.14 6.77
N ASP A 257 16.13 -6.26 6.42
CA ASP A 257 17.56 -6.52 6.60
C ASP A 257 18.42 -6.01 5.43
N GLY A 258 17.81 -5.47 4.37
CA GLY A 258 18.47 -4.95 3.18
C GLY A 258 19.11 -6.02 2.28
N GLY A 259 18.88 -7.31 2.52
CA GLY A 259 19.50 -8.41 1.79
C GLY A 259 18.75 -8.84 0.51
N ALA A 260 17.48 -8.48 0.40
CA ALA A 260 16.59 -8.92 -0.68
C ALA A 260 15.63 -7.81 -1.12
N ILE A 261 15.02 -8.03 -2.28
CA ILE A 261 14.00 -7.17 -2.86
C ILE A 261 12.77 -8.03 -3.16
N ALA A 262 11.60 -7.63 -2.65
CA ALA A 262 10.34 -8.10 -3.16
C ALA A 262 9.91 -7.20 -4.32
N CYS A 263 9.45 -7.77 -5.42
CA CYS A 263 9.03 -7.01 -6.59
C CYS A 263 7.79 -7.60 -7.26
N VAL A 264 7.05 -6.74 -7.94
CA VAL A 264 5.91 -7.11 -8.79
C VAL A 264 6.39 -7.14 -10.22
N VAL A 265 6.27 -8.29 -10.87
CA VAL A 265 6.63 -8.51 -12.27
C VAL A 265 5.36 -8.64 -13.09
N ALA A 266 5.13 -7.69 -13.99
CA ALA A 266 4.12 -7.77 -15.03
C ALA A 266 4.62 -8.66 -16.16
N SER A 267 3.74 -9.57 -16.61
CA SER A 267 4.06 -10.48 -17.71
C SER A 267 4.37 -9.73 -19.01
N PRO A 268 5.23 -10.31 -19.88
CA PRO A 268 5.51 -9.77 -21.20
C PRO A 268 4.24 -9.55 -22.04
N PRO A 269 4.24 -8.60 -23.01
CA PRO A 269 3.07 -8.30 -23.82
C PRO A 269 2.51 -9.47 -24.65
N ASP A 270 3.34 -10.47 -24.95
CA ASP A 270 3.00 -11.68 -25.70
C ASP A 270 2.52 -12.84 -24.81
N ALA A 271 2.54 -12.68 -23.49
CA ALA A 271 2.03 -13.63 -22.51
C ALA A 271 0.62 -13.25 -22.01
N TRP A 272 -0.01 -14.18 -21.27
CA TRP A 272 -1.26 -13.86 -20.58
C TRP A 272 -1.00 -12.77 -19.52
N PRO A 273 -1.84 -11.72 -19.47
CA PRO A 273 -1.59 -10.58 -18.59
C PRO A 273 -1.77 -10.99 -17.11
N GLU A 274 -0.67 -10.95 -16.38
CA GLU A 274 -0.61 -11.14 -14.93
C GLU A 274 0.48 -10.25 -14.33
N SER A 275 0.37 -9.98 -13.03
CA SER A 275 1.37 -9.29 -12.22
C SER A 275 1.64 -10.15 -10.99
N SER A 276 2.84 -10.69 -10.90
CA SER A 276 3.21 -11.68 -9.89
C SER A 276 4.22 -11.12 -8.90
N LEU A 277 4.13 -11.57 -7.66
CA LEU A 277 5.09 -11.25 -6.62
C LEU A 277 6.30 -12.17 -6.72
N TRP A 278 7.49 -11.57 -6.68
CA TRP A 278 8.77 -12.25 -6.66
C TRP A 278 9.62 -11.73 -5.51
N VAL A 279 10.58 -12.54 -5.07
CA VAL A 279 11.67 -12.12 -4.18
C VAL A 279 12.99 -12.49 -4.83
N VAL A 280 13.95 -11.57 -4.79
CA VAL A 280 15.29 -11.75 -5.34
C VAL A 280 16.33 -11.29 -4.32
N ALA A 281 17.44 -12.01 -4.18
CA ALA A 281 18.54 -11.54 -3.36
C ALA A 281 19.26 -10.37 -4.05
N LEU A 282 19.89 -9.49 -3.27
CA LEU A 282 20.57 -8.30 -3.79
C LEU A 282 21.65 -8.61 -4.84
N ASN A 283 22.30 -9.77 -4.76
CA ASN A 283 23.28 -10.22 -5.75
C ASN A 283 22.65 -10.79 -7.04
N GLY A 284 21.33 -10.63 -7.23
CA GLY A 284 20.57 -11.16 -8.37
C GLY A 284 20.31 -12.67 -8.33
N SER A 285 20.82 -13.39 -7.32
CA SER A 285 20.62 -14.82 -7.18
C SER A 285 19.31 -15.16 -6.47
N GLY A 286 18.86 -16.41 -6.61
CA GLY A 286 17.72 -16.93 -5.86
C GLY A 286 16.39 -16.24 -6.15
N ALA A 287 16.20 -15.71 -7.37
CA ALA A 287 14.92 -15.16 -7.78
C ALA A 287 13.81 -16.23 -7.70
N GLU A 288 12.83 -15.99 -6.83
CA GLU A 288 11.73 -16.91 -6.56
C GLU A 288 10.39 -16.23 -6.82
N ARG A 289 9.51 -16.90 -7.56
CA ARG A 289 8.14 -16.46 -7.80
C ARG A 289 7.25 -16.92 -6.66
N LEU A 290 6.74 -15.98 -5.87
CA LEU A 290 5.89 -16.25 -4.71
C LEU A 290 4.41 -16.43 -5.07
N THR A 291 3.94 -15.77 -6.14
CA THR A 291 2.54 -15.85 -6.59
C THR A 291 2.44 -16.02 -8.10
N SER A 292 1.30 -16.55 -8.58
CA SER A 292 1.06 -16.73 -10.02
C SER A 292 -0.42 -16.65 -10.39
N GLY A 293 -0.72 -16.30 -11.64
CA GLY A 293 -2.08 -16.26 -12.19
C GLY A 293 -2.91 -15.10 -11.66
N ASN A 294 -2.25 -14.06 -11.13
CA ASN A 294 -2.92 -13.00 -10.39
C ASN A 294 -2.48 -11.59 -10.81
N TRP A 295 -3.21 -10.59 -10.34
CA TRP A 295 -2.87 -9.17 -10.46
C TRP A 295 -2.50 -8.67 -9.07
N ASP A 296 -1.27 -9.00 -8.65
CA ASP A 296 -0.72 -8.65 -7.35
C ASP A 296 0.03 -7.31 -7.42
N GLN A 297 -0.07 -6.51 -6.36
CA GLN A 297 0.44 -5.13 -6.30
C GLN A 297 0.93 -4.75 -4.90
N SER A 298 1.79 -3.73 -4.84
CA SER A 298 2.23 -3.06 -3.62
C SER A 298 2.75 -3.99 -2.52
N PRO A 299 3.80 -4.77 -2.76
CA PRO A 299 4.39 -5.61 -1.73
C PRO A 299 5.04 -4.76 -0.64
N VAL A 300 4.76 -5.09 0.62
CA VAL A 300 5.37 -4.44 1.79
C VAL A 300 5.76 -5.50 2.82
N TRP A 301 7.04 -5.51 3.19
CA TRP A 301 7.56 -6.39 4.23
C TRP A 301 7.10 -5.95 5.61
N SER A 302 6.80 -6.91 6.50
CA SER A 302 6.71 -6.62 7.92
C SER A 302 8.09 -6.21 8.45
N PRO A 303 8.20 -5.27 9.40
CA PRO A 303 9.49 -4.82 9.94
C PRO A 303 10.39 -5.93 10.51
N ASP A 304 9.79 -7.02 11.00
CA ASP A 304 10.51 -8.22 11.46
C ASP A 304 11.00 -9.15 10.33
N GLY A 305 10.65 -8.86 9.07
CA GLY A 305 11.03 -9.63 7.88
C GLY A 305 10.29 -10.95 7.69
N ALA A 306 9.36 -11.30 8.58
CA ALA A 306 8.69 -12.61 8.57
C ALA A 306 7.57 -12.71 7.52
N ARG A 307 6.97 -11.59 7.11
CA ARG A 307 5.77 -11.55 6.29
C ARG A 307 5.84 -10.49 5.19
N ILE A 308 5.06 -10.72 4.14
CA ILE A 308 4.81 -9.74 3.07
C ILE A 308 3.31 -9.52 2.97
N ALA A 309 2.89 -8.25 3.02
CA ALA A 309 1.52 -7.83 2.74
C ALA A 309 1.44 -7.28 1.31
N PHE A 310 0.39 -7.63 0.58
CA PHE A 310 0.20 -7.19 -0.81
C PHE A 310 -1.28 -7.21 -1.21
N ARG A 311 -1.67 -6.38 -2.17
CA ARG A 311 -3.02 -6.35 -2.73
C ARG A 311 -3.11 -7.35 -3.88
N SER A 312 -4.23 -8.07 -4.00
CA SER A 312 -4.50 -8.99 -5.12
C SER A 312 -5.92 -8.81 -5.65
N MET A 313 -6.10 -8.72 -6.98
CA MET A 313 -7.41 -8.43 -7.62
C MET A 313 -8.08 -9.63 -8.33
N SER A 314 -7.49 -10.83 -8.28
CA SER A 314 -7.80 -11.90 -9.25
C SER A 314 -8.10 -13.27 -8.63
N ARG A 315 -8.02 -13.41 -7.30
CA ARG A 315 -8.36 -14.66 -6.59
C ARG A 315 -9.88 -14.82 -6.40
N ASN A 316 -10.67 -14.44 -7.41
CA ASN A 316 -12.12 -14.24 -7.34
C ASN A 316 -12.58 -13.22 -6.28
N GLN A 317 -11.64 -12.45 -5.73
CA GLN A 317 -11.86 -11.46 -4.70
C GLN A 317 -10.71 -10.45 -4.71
N THR A 318 -11.03 -9.16 -4.73
CA THR A 318 -10.07 -8.11 -4.40
C THR A 318 -9.92 -8.06 -2.88
N ALA A 319 -8.69 -8.24 -2.40
CA ALA A 319 -8.38 -8.24 -0.98
C ALA A 319 -6.93 -7.85 -0.73
N LEU A 320 -6.67 -7.46 0.52
CA LEU A 320 -5.32 -7.41 1.07
C LEU A 320 -4.96 -8.79 1.60
N TRP A 321 -3.80 -9.29 1.18
CA TRP A 321 -3.28 -10.60 1.53
C TRP A 321 -2.00 -10.46 2.34
N VAL A 322 -1.75 -11.43 3.21
CA VAL A 322 -0.46 -11.62 3.86
C VAL A 322 0.01 -13.04 3.63
N MET A 323 1.33 -13.16 3.49
CA MET A 323 2.02 -14.44 3.38
C MET A 323 3.34 -14.41 4.13
N LYS A 324 3.91 -15.59 4.37
CA LYS A 324 5.31 -15.71 4.82
C LYS A 324 6.25 -15.16 3.75
N SER A 325 7.33 -14.50 4.17
CA SER A 325 8.29 -13.89 3.24
C SER A 325 9.00 -14.86 2.31
N GLY A 326 9.17 -16.12 2.74
CA GLY A 326 9.71 -17.21 1.91
C GLY A 326 8.66 -17.99 1.12
N GLY A 327 7.43 -17.50 0.98
CA GLY A 327 6.35 -18.26 0.32
C GLY A 327 5.40 -18.97 1.29
N GLY A 328 4.20 -19.31 0.79
CA GLY A 328 3.21 -20.10 1.53
C GLY A 328 2.41 -19.30 2.57
N ASP A 329 1.55 -20.01 3.33
CA ASP A 329 0.62 -19.48 4.34
C ASP A 329 -0.09 -18.21 3.87
N LEU A 330 -0.67 -18.32 2.67
CA LEU A 330 -1.30 -17.20 2.00
C LEU A 330 -2.74 -17.04 2.48
N GLU A 331 -3.01 -15.92 3.15
CA GLU A 331 -4.29 -15.66 3.81
C GLU A 331 -4.83 -14.28 3.44
N PRO A 332 -6.13 -14.16 3.11
CA PRO A 332 -6.75 -12.85 2.91
C PRO A 332 -7.03 -12.25 4.28
N ILE A 333 -6.57 -11.02 4.51
CA ILE A 333 -6.78 -10.32 5.77
C ILE A 333 -8.12 -9.60 5.76
N ILE A 334 -8.39 -8.87 4.68
CA ILE A 334 -9.59 -8.05 4.54
C ILE A 334 -9.99 -7.95 3.06
N SER A 335 -11.27 -8.16 2.81
CA SER A 335 -11.86 -8.10 1.47
C SER A 335 -12.37 -6.70 1.14
N GLY A 336 -12.17 -6.26 -0.09
CA GLY A 336 -12.53 -4.91 -0.51
C GLY A 336 -11.35 -4.24 -1.19
N ASP A 337 -11.57 -3.00 -1.61
CA ASP A 337 -10.57 -2.25 -2.37
C ASP A 337 -9.58 -1.50 -1.48
N TYR A 338 -8.95 -2.22 -0.56
CA TYR A 338 -7.93 -1.65 0.33
C TYR A 338 -6.60 -1.52 -0.41
N ILE A 339 -6.04 -0.32 -0.36
CA ILE A 339 -4.84 0.14 -1.05
C ILE A 339 -3.87 0.80 -0.06
N MET A 340 -2.63 1.04 -0.51
CA MET A 340 -1.63 1.85 0.20
C MET A 340 -1.33 1.36 1.63
N HIS A 341 -1.26 0.04 1.82
CA HIS A 341 -1.05 -0.56 3.13
C HIS A 341 0.39 -0.38 3.63
N ARG A 342 0.53 -0.21 4.96
CA ARG A 342 1.82 -0.10 5.66
C ARG A 342 1.78 -0.85 6.97
N TRP A 343 2.79 -1.68 7.22
CA TRP A 343 2.93 -2.35 8.49
C TRP A 343 3.23 -1.34 9.60
N SER A 344 2.64 -1.58 10.76
CA SER A 344 3.04 -0.94 12.01
C SER A 344 4.46 -1.34 12.39
N PRO A 345 5.24 -0.47 13.06
CA PRO A 345 6.64 -0.76 13.41
C PRO A 345 6.85 -2.01 14.27
N ASP A 346 5.83 -2.43 15.02
CA ASP A 346 5.86 -3.64 15.85
C ASP A 346 5.50 -4.94 15.08
N SER A 347 5.26 -4.85 13.76
CA SER A 347 4.89 -5.96 12.86
C SER A 347 3.55 -6.65 13.15
N ARG A 348 2.68 -6.05 14.00
CA ARG A 348 1.43 -6.71 14.44
C ARG A 348 0.20 -6.33 13.63
N GLY A 349 0.16 -5.13 13.07
CA GLY A 349 -0.97 -4.65 12.28
C GLY A 349 -0.54 -3.81 11.08
N LEU A 350 -1.52 -3.41 10.29
CA LEU A 350 -1.37 -2.59 9.08
C LEU A 350 -2.24 -1.35 9.21
N ALA A 351 -1.75 -0.20 8.75
CA ALA A 351 -2.60 0.91 8.35
C ALA A 351 -2.91 0.77 6.86
N VAL A 352 -4.17 0.95 6.47
CA VAL A 352 -4.64 0.77 5.08
C VAL A 352 -5.62 1.88 4.72
N SER A 353 -5.77 2.18 3.43
CA SER A 353 -6.81 3.08 2.92
C SER A 353 -7.77 2.29 2.05
N ASP A 354 -9.06 2.57 2.05
CA ASP A 354 -10.01 2.04 1.06
C ASP A 354 -10.26 3.00 -0.13
N GLY A 355 -9.47 4.08 -0.19
CA GLY A 355 -9.65 5.18 -1.14
C GLY A 355 -10.53 6.31 -0.62
N ASP A 356 -11.09 6.21 0.59
CA ASP A 356 -11.86 7.27 1.26
C ASP A 356 -11.38 7.45 2.72
N ASP A 357 -11.22 6.36 3.45
CA ASP A 357 -10.84 6.36 4.87
C ASP A 357 -9.61 5.51 5.18
N ILE A 358 -8.98 5.81 6.31
CA ILE A 358 -7.89 5.04 6.89
C ILE A 358 -8.43 4.05 7.91
N TYR A 359 -7.92 2.81 7.86
CA TYR A 359 -8.26 1.73 8.78
C TYR A 359 -7.00 1.11 9.37
N LEU A 360 -7.11 0.64 10.61
CA LEU A 360 -6.14 -0.26 11.23
C LEU A 360 -6.64 -1.69 11.14
N VAL A 361 -5.78 -2.56 10.65
CA VAL A 361 -6.08 -3.98 10.45
C VAL A 361 -5.07 -4.84 11.20
N VAL A 362 -5.55 -5.77 12.02
CA VAL A 362 -4.71 -6.73 12.77
C VAL A 362 -4.98 -8.13 12.21
N PRO A 363 -4.03 -8.72 11.42
CA PRO A 363 -4.23 -10.00 10.74
C PRO A 363 -4.53 -11.17 11.68
N ASP A 364 -3.86 -11.23 12.84
CA ASP A 364 -3.92 -12.38 13.75
C ASP A 364 -4.81 -12.12 14.98
N SER A 365 -5.73 -11.16 14.92
CA SER A 365 -6.63 -10.91 16.05
C SER A 365 -7.71 -12.01 16.09
N PRO A 366 -7.92 -12.72 17.23
CA PRO A 366 -9.16 -13.46 17.40
C PRO A 366 -10.31 -12.48 17.14
N ALA A 367 -11.23 -12.85 16.25
CA ALA A 367 -12.46 -12.10 16.04
C ALA A 367 -13.08 -11.87 17.43
N THR A 368 -13.07 -10.64 17.93
CA THR A 368 -13.66 -10.34 19.23
C THR A 368 -15.14 -10.73 19.15
N PRO A 369 -15.62 -11.71 19.93
CA PRO A 369 -17.05 -11.93 20.06
C PRO A 369 -17.57 -10.81 20.97
N GLY A 370 -18.34 -9.89 20.40
CA GLY A 370 -19.15 -8.95 21.18
C GLY A 370 -18.70 -7.49 21.13
N PHE A 371 -19.26 -6.75 20.17
CA PHE A 371 -19.85 -5.46 20.51
C PHE A 371 -21.33 -5.72 20.81
N GLU A 372 -21.65 -6.15 22.04
CA GLU A 372 -22.94 -5.80 22.61
C GLU A 372 -22.87 -4.31 22.97
N VAL A 373 -23.64 -3.49 22.27
CA VAL A 373 -23.94 -2.15 22.73
C VAL A 373 -24.71 -2.30 24.04
N ALA A 374 -24.11 -1.84 25.13
CA ALA A 374 -24.77 -1.71 26.42
C ALA A 374 -25.98 -0.76 26.27
N GLY A 375 -27.16 -1.36 26.10
CA GLY A 375 -28.44 -0.70 26.21
C GLY A 375 -29.23 -1.37 27.32
N THR A 376 -29.19 -0.78 28.51
CA THR A 376 -30.07 -1.12 29.63
C THR A 376 -31.52 -1.22 29.15
N LEU A 377 -32.19 -2.34 29.39
CA LEU A 377 -33.57 -2.40 29.91
C LEU A 377 -33.99 -3.86 30.10
N ALA A 378 -34.02 -4.28 31.36
CA ALA A 378 -34.86 -5.39 31.77
C ALA A 378 -36.34 -4.96 31.74
N THR A 379 -37.18 -5.92 31.34
CA THR A 379 -38.62 -6.03 31.61
C THR A 379 -39.57 -5.17 30.76
N LEU A 380 -40.26 -5.79 29.79
CA LEU A 380 -41.70 -6.11 29.93
C LEU A 380 -42.21 -6.96 28.75
N CYS A 381 -43.08 -7.91 29.08
CA CYS A 381 -43.86 -8.72 28.14
C CYS A 381 -44.79 -7.90 27.25
N ALA A 382 -45.03 -8.46 26.06
CA ALA A 382 -46.26 -8.43 25.27
C ALA A 382 -46.79 -7.06 24.79
N ARG A 383 -46.72 -6.83 23.48
CA ARG A 383 -47.90 -6.78 22.59
C ARG A 383 -47.50 -6.64 21.13
N SER A 384 -48.25 -7.33 20.29
CA SER A 384 -48.32 -7.18 18.84
C SER A 384 -48.60 -5.73 18.43
N GLN A 385 -47.94 -5.25 17.38
CA GLN A 385 -48.60 -4.73 16.19
C GLN A 385 -47.59 -4.47 15.06
N ALA A 386 -48.04 -4.76 13.85
CA ALA A 386 -47.31 -4.59 12.60
C ALA A 386 -47.07 -3.11 12.30
N GLU A 387 -45.90 -2.76 11.75
CA GLU A 387 -45.79 -1.60 10.87
C GLU A 387 -44.59 -1.68 9.90
N ARG A 388 -44.96 -1.67 8.62
CA ARG A 388 -44.27 -1.21 7.39
C ARG A 388 -42.73 -1.24 7.31
N ILE A 389 -42.26 -2.16 6.48
CA ILE A 389 -41.01 -2.06 5.72
C ILE A 389 -41.03 -0.79 4.88
N VAL A 390 -40.17 0.18 5.19
CA VAL A 390 -39.79 1.27 4.29
C VAL A 390 -38.44 0.88 3.68
N THR A 391 -38.48 0.43 2.42
CA THR A 391 -37.29 0.30 1.57
C THR A 391 -36.79 1.70 1.21
N THR A 392 -35.71 2.16 1.85
CA THR A 392 -34.99 3.34 1.39
C THR A 392 -34.08 2.95 0.23
N LYS A 393 -34.43 3.41 -0.98
CA LYS A 393 -33.60 3.27 -2.18
C LYS A 393 -32.29 4.04 -1.99
N TYR A 394 -31.18 3.32 -2.07
CA TYR A 394 -29.85 3.88 -2.28
C TYR A 394 -29.86 4.67 -3.60
N SER A 395 -29.53 5.97 -3.54
CA SER A 395 -29.32 6.79 -4.73
C SER A 395 -27.81 6.89 -4.94
N PRO A 396 -27.24 6.46 -6.09
CA PRO A 396 -25.83 6.63 -6.36
C PRO A 396 -25.56 8.12 -6.58
N LYS A 397 -24.84 8.75 -5.64
CA LYS A 397 -24.23 10.06 -5.90
C LYS A 397 -23.05 9.81 -6.84
N ARG A 398 -23.07 10.54 -7.95
CA ARG A 398 -22.11 10.60 -9.06
C ARG A 398 -20.75 9.96 -8.78
N THR A 399 -20.52 8.80 -9.39
CA THR A 399 -19.21 8.31 -9.78
C THR A 399 -18.55 9.39 -10.67
N MET A 400 -17.49 10.02 -10.18
CA MET A 400 -16.47 10.62 -11.03
C MET A 400 -15.24 9.72 -11.01
N ALA A 401 -14.57 9.66 -12.16
CA ALA A 401 -13.55 8.69 -12.52
C ALA A 401 -12.49 8.49 -11.44
N SER A 402 -12.21 7.22 -11.15
CA SER A 402 -10.96 6.76 -10.57
C SER A 402 -9.78 7.48 -11.23
N PRO A 403 -8.77 7.97 -10.48
CA PRO A 403 -7.50 8.24 -11.11
C PRO A 403 -6.98 6.90 -11.64
N LEU A 404 -6.90 6.81 -12.96
CA LEU A 404 -6.54 5.61 -13.69
C LEU A 404 -5.27 4.99 -13.10
N ALA A 405 -5.36 3.68 -12.82
CA ALA A 405 -4.25 2.77 -13.01
C ALA A 405 -3.71 3.02 -14.43
N CYS A 406 -2.53 3.61 -14.53
CA CYS A 406 -1.88 3.80 -15.81
C CYS A 406 -1.33 2.44 -16.24
N THR A 407 -2.08 1.75 -17.10
CA THR A 407 -1.51 0.76 -18.00
C THR A 407 -0.53 1.48 -18.90
N THR A 408 0.76 1.26 -18.69
CA THR A 408 1.83 1.66 -19.60
C THR A 408 1.61 0.96 -20.93
N ARG A 409 1.27 1.73 -21.96
CA ARG A 409 1.65 1.43 -23.34
C ARG A 409 2.59 2.54 -23.77
N LEU A 410 3.87 2.20 -23.94
CA LEU A 410 4.71 2.85 -24.93
C LEU A 410 4.29 2.39 -26.33
#